data_AF-A0A522NHG9-F1
#
_entry.id   AF-A0A522NHG9-F1
#
_cell.length_a   1.000
_cell.length_b   1.000
_cell.length_c   1.000
_cell.angle_alpha   90.00
_cell.angle_beta   90.00
_cell.angle_gamma   90.00
#
_symmetry.space_group_name_H-M   'P 1'
#
loop_
_entity.id
_entity.type
_entity.pdbx_description
1 polymer ?
#
loop_
_entity_poly.entity_id
_entity_poly.type
_entity_poly.pdbx_seq_one_letter_code
_entity_poly.pdbx_strand_id
1 'polypeptide(L)' 'MVKKPVQCLEYIVVHELVHLMERHHSERFAALMDQYLPGWRLRRDLLNKSPLAHEAWEY' A
#
# COMPACT_ATOMS: atom_id res chain seq x y z
N MET A 1 12.58 -12.69 -16.60
CA MET A 1 12.83 -11.49 -15.75
C MET A 1 11.52 -11.04 -15.14
N VAL A 2 11.25 -11.41 -13.89
CA VAL A 2 10.03 -10.97 -13.19
C VAL A 2 10.28 -9.54 -12.68
N LYS A 3 10.09 -8.55 -13.54
CA LYS A 3 9.97 -7.15 -13.12
C LYS A 3 8.56 -6.93 -12.57
N LYS A 4 8.15 -7.68 -11.54
CA LYS A 4 6.97 -7.23 -10.78
C LYS A 4 7.35 -5.91 -10.10
N PRO A 5 6.49 -4.89 -10.20
CA PRO A 5 6.93 -3.50 -10.28
C PRO A 5 7.41 -3.04 -8.92
N VAL A 6 8.58 -2.40 -8.86
CA VAL A 6 9.12 -1.75 -7.65
C VAL A 6 8.05 -0.87 -6.96
N GLN A 7 7.14 -0.30 -7.74
CA GLN A 7 6.01 0.51 -7.27
C GLN A 7 5.04 -0.25 -6.34
N CYS A 8 4.87 -1.57 -6.54
CA CYS A 8 4.07 -2.43 -5.67
C CYS A 8 4.80 -2.70 -4.35
N LEU A 9 6.12 -2.93 -4.40
CA LEU A 9 6.95 -3.13 -3.21
C LEU A 9 6.99 -1.88 -2.34
N GLU A 10 7.14 -0.71 -2.96
CA GLU A 10 7.16 0.58 -2.25
C GLU A 10 5.83 0.84 -1.55
N TYR A 11 4.69 0.49 -2.17
CA TYR A 11 3.39 0.56 -1.51
C TYR A 11 3.33 -0.34 -0.27
N ILE A 12 3.72 -1.61 -0.39
CA ILE A 12 3.68 -2.58 0.72
C ILE A 12 4.59 -2.11 1.86
N VAL A 13 5.82 -1.73 1.56
CA VAL A 13 6.78 -1.28 2.58
C VAL A 13 6.27 -0.05 3.33
N VAL A 14 5.77 0.97 2.61
CA VAL A 14 5.23 2.17 3.27
C VAL A 14 3.96 1.82 4.06
N HIS A 15 3.08 0.96 3.52
CA HIS A 15 1.86 0.50 4.20
C HIS A 15 2.18 -0.13 5.56
N GLU A 16 3.10 -1.10 5.59
CA GLU A 16 3.51 -1.77 6.83
C GLU A 16 4.19 -0.81 7.81
N LEU A 17 5.01 0.13 7.33
CA LEU A 17 5.63 1.14 8.18
C LEU A 17 4.61 2.10 8.79
N VAL A 18 3.59 2.49 8.01
CA VAL A 18 2.48 3.31 8.53
C VAL A 18 1.67 2.51 9.55
N HIS A 19 1.49 1.19 9.37
CA HIS A 19 0.85 0.33 10.36
C HIS A 19 1.56 0.31 11.73
N LEU A 20 2.88 0.49 11.76
CA LEU A 20 3.61 0.65 13.02
C LEU A 20 3.26 1.96 13.76
N MET A 21 2.84 2.99 13.03
CA MET A 21 2.43 4.29 13.58
C MET A 21 0.93 4.36 13.88
N GLU A 22 0.11 3.77 13.02
CA GLU A 22 -1.35 3.74 13.08
C GLU A 22 -1.85 2.37 12.61
N ARG A 23 -2.36 1.57 13.55
CA ARG A 23 -2.67 0.15 13.30
C ARG A 23 -3.90 -0.03 12.42
N HIS A 24 -4.83 0.91 12.44
CA HIS A 24 -6.09 0.82 11.72
C HIS A 24 -6.05 1.68 10.44
N HIS A 25 -6.75 1.29 9.37
CA HIS A 25 -6.93 2.12 8.16
C HIS A 25 -7.89 3.30 8.38
N SER A 26 -7.62 4.12 9.40
CA SER A 26 -8.38 5.32 9.75
C SER A 26 -8.03 6.52 8.86
N GLU A 27 -8.70 7.65 9.03
CA GLU A 27 -8.35 8.90 8.33
C GLU A 27 -6.90 9.31 8.57
N ARG A 28 -6.37 9.04 9.78
CA ARG A 28 -4.97 9.30 10.13
C ARG A 28 -4.02 8.42 9.31
N PHE A 29 -4.37 7.15 9.10
CA PHE A 29 -3.61 6.27 8.22
C PHE A 29 -3.57 6.81 6.80
N ALA A 30 -4.71 7.23 6.26
CA ALA A 30 -4.79 7.80 4.92
C ALA A 30 -3.95 9.08 4.80
N ALA A 31 -3.95 9.94 5.82
CA ALA A 31 -3.12 11.15 5.85
C ALA A 31 -1.61 10.83 5.90
N LEU A 32 -1.19 9.83 6.67
CA LEU A 32 0.20 9.38 6.71
C LEU A 32 0.63 8.77 5.37
N MET A 33 -0.23 7.96 4.75
CA MET A 33 0.02 7.43 3.41
C MET A 33 0.09 8.53 2.35
N ASP A 34 -0.77 9.56 2.42
CA ASP A 34 -0.70 10.72 1.52
C ASP A 34 0.58 11.53 1.71
N GLN A 35 1.13 11.58 2.93
CA GLN A 35 2.39 12.25 3.25
C GLN A 35 3.63 11.47 2.75
N TYR A 36 3.69 10.15 3.03
CA TYR A 36 4.88 9.35 2.73
C TYR A 36 4.86 8.73 1.33
N LEU A 37 3.68 8.53 0.75
CA LEU A 37 3.52 7.94 -0.57
C LEU A 37 2.40 8.65 -1.37
N PRO A 38 2.65 9.88 -1.84
CA PRO A 38 1.68 10.60 -2.65
C PRO A 38 1.29 9.76 -3.88
N GLY A 39 -0.02 9.57 -4.07
CA GLY A 39 -0.56 8.71 -5.13
C GLY A 39 -0.62 7.22 -4.79
N TRP A 40 -0.49 6.82 -3.52
CA TRP A 40 -0.66 5.42 -3.09
C TRP A 40 -1.97 4.79 -3.55
N ARG A 41 -3.05 5.57 -3.71
CA ARG A 41 -4.34 5.09 -4.22
C ARG A 41 -4.21 4.47 -5.62
N LEU A 42 -3.44 5.10 -6.52
CA LEU A 42 -3.20 4.57 -7.87
C LEU A 42 -2.37 3.27 -7.81
N ARG A 43 -1.37 3.22 -6.92
CA ARG A 43 -0.52 2.04 -6.72
C ARG A 43 -1.31 0.87 -6.13
N ARG A 44 -2.21 1.15 -5.17
CA ARG A 44 -3.17 0.19 -4.63
C ARG A 44 -4.10 -0.34 -5.72
N ASP A 45 -4.64 0.52 -6.55
CA ASP A 45 -5.54 0.10 -7.63
C ASP A 45 -4.81 -0.76 -8.69
N LEU A 46 -3.53 -0.48 -8.96
CA LEU A 46 -2.67 -1.33 -9.79
C LEU A 46 -2.37 -2.68 -9.12
N LEU A 47 -2.18 -2.70 -7.80
CA LEU A 47 -2.01 -3.91 -7.00
C LEU A 47 -3.27 -4.79 -7.02
N ASN A 48 -4.45 -4.20 -6.83
CA ASN A 48 -5.73 -4.89 -6.85
C ASN A 48 -6.07 -5.50 -8.21
N LYS A 49 -5.54 -4.93 -9.31
CA LYS A 49 -5.69 -5.46 -10.67
C LYS A 49 -4.64 -6.51 -11.04
N SER A 50 -3.59 -6.65 -10.23
CA SER A 50 -2.54 -7.65 -10.41
C SER A 50 -2.97 -8.98 -9.76
N PRO A 51 -2.57 -10.15 -10.29
CA PRO A 51 -2.87 -11.46 -9.68
C PRO A 51 -2.25 -11.68 -8.28
N LEU A 52 -1.59 -10.67 -7.70
CA LEU A 52 -1.17 -10.64 -6.29
C LEU A 52 -2.27 -10.14 -5.33
N ALA A 53 -3.41 -9.70 -5.86
CA ALA A 53 -4.54 -9.20 -5.06
C ALA A 53 -5.22 -10.27 -4.17
N HIS A 54 -4.78 -11.53 -4.22
CA HIS A 54 -5.38 -12.62 -3.46
C HIS A 54 -4.80 -12.82 -2.05
N GLU A 55 -3.95 -11.90 -1.57
CA GLU A 55 -3.77 -11.74 -0.13
C GLU A 55 -4.83 -10.76 0.31
N ALA A 56 -5.89 -11.27 0.93
CA ALA A 56 -6.91 -10.43 1.56
C ALA A 56 -6.21 -9.62 2.67
N TRP A 57 -5.89 -8.36 2.37
CA TRP A 57 -5.38 -7.38 3.32
C TRP A 57 -6.52 -6.97 4.26
N GLU A 58 -7.03 -7.94 5.01
CA GLU A 58 -7.91 -7.71 6.15
C GLU A 58 -7.04 -7.40 7.37
N TYR A 59 -7.12 -6.14 7.82
CA TYR A 59 -6.65 -5.69 9.12
C TYR A 59 -7.78 -4.94 9.83
#